data_AF-A0A1Y2LUR3-F1
#
_entry.id   AF-A0A1Y2LUR3-F1
#
_cell.length_a   1.000
_cell.length_b   1.000
_cell.length_c   1.000
_cell.angle_alpha   90.00
_cell.angle_beta   90.00
_cell.angle_gamma   90.00
#
_symmetry.space_group_name_H-M   'P 1'
#
loop_
_entity.id
_entity.type
_entity.pdbx_description
1 polymer ?
#
loop_
_entity_poly.entity_id
_entity_poly.type
_entity_poly.pdbx_seq_one_letter_code
_entity_poly.pdbx_strand_id
1 'polypeptide(L)'
;MIHDTSKNMAKKAKRSPQESAHTPKPIPYIGLTQTCAQIRAEFRPMWLSSHQIHLECMATYVKAFFPVRVPNVVSFESDALGPASLRVWIRKHDHEIDYPQDATQLFKFKAQLPDCVVTWHSLAYERYQQDLNRIINYNSTVWRKSLSGRSMISQVRLGFQETVVMKVVVKERHSEPWTKNGFHKVIASEFDSFKERFGWDREAVDARVVVDFSVDYS
;
A
#
# COMPACT_ATOMS: atom_id res chain seq x y z
N MET A 1 -61.94 38.13 -16.73
CA MET A 1 -60.92 37.09 -16.47
C MET A 1 -59.90 37.69 -15.52
N ILE A 2 -59.93 37.27 -14.26
CA ILE A 2 -59.08 37.78 -13.19
C ILE A 2 -57.95 36.76 -13.03
N HIS A 3 -56.70 37.17 -13.29
CA HIS A 3 -55.54 36.31 -13.07
C HIS A 3 -55.03 36.49 -11.64
N ASP A 4 -55.08 35.40 -10.90
CA ASP A 4 -54.68 35.24 -9.51
C ASP A 4 -53.15 34.98 -9.44
N THR A 5 -52.40 35.94 -8.93
CA THR A 5 -50.95 35.82 -8.68
C THR A 5 -50.69 35.21 -7.31
N SER A 6 -50.55 33.89 -7.28
CA SER A 6 -50.18 33.14 -6.08
C SER A 6 -48.70 33.35 -5.72
N LYS A 7 -48.44 34.08 -4.63
CA LYS A 7 -47.12 34.34 -4.06
C LYS A 7 -46.61 33.10 -3.30
N ASN A 8 -45.68 32.37 -3.91
CA ASN A 8 -44.95 31.31 -3.23
C ASN A 8 -43.96 31.89 -2.19
N MET A 9 -44.32 31.81 -0.91
CA MET A 9 -43.41 32.08 0.21
C MET A 9 -42.43 30.92 0.39
N ALA A 10 -41.19 31.10 -0.05
CA ALA A 10 -40.08 30.20 0.26
C ALA A 10 -39.74 30.28 1.76
N LYS A 11 -40.17 29.28 2.53
CA LYS A 11 -39.75 29.09 3.94
C LYS A 11 -38.27 28.73 3.97
N LYS A 12 -37.43 29.70 4.33
CA LYS A 12 -36.00 29.51 4.68
C LYS A 12 -35.92 28.58 5.89
N ALA A 13 -35.59 27.31 5.66
CA ALA A 13 -35.28 26.36 6.72
C ALA A 13 -34.02 26.82 7.46
N LYS A 14 -34.18 27.12 8.74
CA LYS A 14 -33.10 27.50 9.67
C LYS A 14 -32.27 26.24 9.95
N ARG A 15 -31.18 26.06 9.19
CA ARG A 15 -30.20 24.98 9.41
C ARG A 15 -29.65 25.12 10.83
N SER A 16 -29.89 24.09 11.64
CA SER A 16 -29.28 23.87 12.94
C SER A 16 -27.74 23.87 12.81
N PRO A 17 -27.00 24.43 13.79
CA PRO A 17 -25.55 24.35 13.81
C PRO A 17 -25.16 22.88 13.98
N GLN A 18 -24.71 22.26 12.89
CA GLN A 18 -24.27 20.88 12.89
C GLN A 18 -22.94 20.77 13.63
N GLU A 19 -22.93 19.89 14.62
CA GLU A 19 -21.84 19.56 15.54
C GLU A 19 -20.47 19.43 14.86
N SER A 20 -19.52 20.15 15.46
CA SER A 20 -18.06 20.06 15.39
C SER A 20 -17.46 19.43 14.14
N ALA A 21 -17.14 20.31 13.19
CA ALA A 21 -16.00 20.14 12.31
C ALA A 21 -14.75 19.84 13.16
N HIS A 22 -14.33 18.57 13.18
CA HIS A 22 -13.01 18.20 13.67
C HIS A 22 -11.98 18.93 12.82
N THR A 23 -11.48 20.07 13.31
CA THR A 23 -10.28 20.67 12.73
C THR A 23 -9.16 19.63 12.88
N PRO A 24 -8.59 19.12 11.77
CA PRO A 24 -7.52 18.13 11.86
C PRO A 24 -6.39 18.71 12.70
N LYS A 25 -5.99 17.99 13.76
CA LYS A 25 -4.87 18.41 14.59
C LYS A 25 -3.65 18.57 13.67
N PRO A 26 -2.99 19.74 13.66
CA PRO A 26 -1.80 19.92 12.84
C PRO A 26 -0.76 18.90 13.28
N ILE A 27 -0.26 18.10 12.33
CA ILE A 27 0.84 17.17 12.60
C ILE A 27 2.04 18.04 13.00
N PRO A 28 2.58 17.91 14.23
CA PRO A 28 3.72 18.69 14.66
C PRO A 28 4.83 18.59 13.63
N TYR A 29 5.42 19.73 13.26
CA TYR A 29 6.55 19.81 12.32
C TYR A 29 6.25 19.49 10.85
N ILE A 30 4.99 19.28 10.43
CA ILE A 30 4.70 19.05 9.00
C ILE A 30 5.06 20.25 8.13
N GLY A 31 4.96 21.48 8.66
CA GLY A 31 5.42 22.69 7.98
C GLY A 31 6.93 22.75 7.77
N LEU A 32 7.73 22.13 8.64
CA LEU A 32 9.20 22.05 8.47
C LEU A 32 9.60 21.08 7.35
N THR A 33 8.72 20.14 6.99
CA THR A 33 8.94 19.28 5.83
C THR A 33 8.81 20.05 4.51
N GLN A 34 8.15 21.22 4.52
CA GLN A 34 8.00 22.07 3.33
C GLN A 34 9.21 22.96 3.05
N THR A 35 10.07 23.25 4.04
CA THR A 35 11.08 24.33 3.92
C THR A 35 12.39 23.94 3.25
N CYS A 36 12.89 22.70 3.35
CA CYS A 36 13.97 22.26 2.46
C CYS A 36 14.05 20.74 2.24
N ALA A 37 14.46 20.32 1.04
CA ALA A 37 14.64 18.91 0.70
C ALA A 37 15.74 18.21 1.54
N GLN A 38 16.72 18.98 2.01
CA GLN A 38 17.81 18.49 2.85
C GLN A 38 17.32 18.06 4.24
N ILE A 39 16.53 18.87 4.95
CA ILE A 39 15.92 18.51 6.23
C ILE A 39 15.05 17.26 6.04
N ARG A 40 14.29 17.16 4.94
CA ARG A 40 13.55 15.93 4.65
C ARG A 40 14.45 14.72 4.50
N ALA A 41 15.60 14.85 3.87
CA ALA A 41 16.54 13.74 3.72
C ALA A 41 17.17 13.34 5.06
N GLU A 42 17.56 14.30 5.89
CA GLU A 42 18.25 14.08 7.18
C GLU A 42 17.32 13.52 8.26
N PHE A 43 16.08 14.01 8.36
CA PHE A 43 15.12 13.60 9.41
C PHE A 43 14.20 12.43 9.00
N ARG A 44 14.32 11.92 7.77
CA ARG A 44 13.58 10.75 7.25
C ARG A 44 13.57 9.54 8.19
N PRO A 45 14.71 9.05 8.73
CA PRO A 45 14.71 7.88 9.62
C PRO A 45 13.84 8.10 10.87
N MET A 46 13.94 9.30 11.45
CA MET A 46 13.15 9.72 12.60
C MET A 46 11.65 9.75 12.26
N TRP A 47 11.30 10.30 11.09
CA TRP A 47 9.92 10.37 10.62
C TRP A 47 9.30 9.01 10.33
N LEU A 48 10.03 8.11 9.66
CA LEU A 48 9.56 6.74 9.42
C LEU A 48 9.15 6.08 10.75
N SER A 49 10.03 6.15 11.75
CA SER A 49 9.80 5.54 13.06
C SER A 49 8.73 6.23 13.90
N SER A 50 8.37 7.48 13.59
CA SER A 50 7.36 8.25 14.32
C SER A 50 5.95 8.11 13.71
N HIS A 51 5.85 7.95 12.39
CA HIS A 51 4.57 7.95 11.71
C HIS A 51 3.88 6.58 11.75
N GLN A 52 2.54 6.62 11.78
CA GLN A 52 1.67 5.49 11.51
C GLN A 52 0.82 5.86 10.30
N ILE A 53 0.93 5.09 9.22
CA ILE A 53 0.41 5.49 7.90
C ILE A 53 -0.63 4.50 7.43
N HIS A 54 -1.77 5.03 6.98
CA HIS A 54 -2.83 4.20 6.47
C HIS A 54 -2.39 3.58 5.15
N LEU A 55 -2.70 2.30 4.89
CA LEU A 55 -2.27 1.62 3.66
C LEU A 55 -2.67 2.41 2.40
N GLU A 56 -3.91 2.91 2.36
CA GLU A 56 -4.42 3.76 1.26
C GLU A 56 -3.60 5.04 1.05
N CYS A 57 -3.08 5.62 2.13
CA CYS A 57 -2.26 6.83 2.09
C CYS A 57 -0.80 6.55 1.68
N MET A 58 -0.41 5.29 1.51
CA MET A 58 0.98 4.92 1.26
C MET A 58 1.53 5.56 -0.03
N ALA A 59 0.73 5.63 -1.08
CA ALA A 59 1.12 6.29 -2.33
C ALA A 59 1.49 7.77 -2.13
N THR A 60 0.61 8.51 -1.45
CA THR A 60 0.81 9.94 -1.14
C THR A 60 1.97 10.13 -0.19
N TYR A 61 2.12 9.26 0.81
CA TYR A 61 3.22 9.30 1.76
C TYR A 61 4.57 9.11 1.06
N VAL A 62 4.73 8.04 0.26
CA VAL A 62 5.96 7.78 -0.49
C VAL A 62 6.28 8.95 -1.41
N LYS A 63 5.29 9.49 -2.12
CA LYS A 63 5.48 10.66 -2.99
C LYS A 63 5.98 11.90 -2.22
N ALA A 64 5.46 12.15 -1.02
CA ALA A 64 5.80 13.33 -0.22
C ALA A 64 7.18 13.23 0.44
N PHE A 65 7.52 12.06 0.97
CA PHE A 65 8.73 11.84 1.77
C PHE A 65 9.89 11.23 0.98
N PHE A 66 9.60 10.49 -0.08
CA PHE A 66 10.56 9.79 -0.96
C PHE A 66 10.32 10.16 -2.42
N PRO A 67 10.48 11.45 -2.80
CA PRO A 67 10.27 11.87 -4.17
C PRO A 67 11.18 11.08 -5.11
N VAL A 68 10.61 10.68 -6.25
CA VAL A 68 11.33 9.97 -7.32
C VAL A 68 12.58 10.78 -7.68
N ARG A 69 13.72 10.09 -7.79
CA ARG A 69 15.03 10.68 -8.07
C ARG A 69 14.92 11.73 -9.16
N VAL A 70 15.20 12.98 -8.81
CA VAL A 70 15.45 14.03 -9.81
C VAL A 70 16.81 13.72 -10.42
N PRO A 71 16.95 13.68 -11.77
CA PRO A 71 18.24 13.50 -12.41
C PRO A 71 19.26 14.50 -11.82
N ASN A 72 20.47 14.03 -11.52
CA ASN A 72 21.59 14.83 -10.97
C ASN A 72 21.54 15.19 -9.47
N VAL A 73 20.58 14.69 -8.69
CA VAL A 73 20.64 14.79 -7.21
C VAL A 73 21.33 13.54 -6.66
N VAL A 74 22.36 13.74 -5.83
CA VAL A 74 23.10 12.66 -5.16
C VAL A 74 22.09 11.69 -4.53
N SER A 75 22.19 10.41 -4.92
CA SER A 75 21.25 9.41 -4.44
C SER A 75 21.38 9.29 -2.93
N PHE A 76 20.25 9.29 -2.26
CA PHE A 76 20.16 8.98 -0.85
C PHE A 76 20.90 7.66 -0.55
N GLU A 77 21.86 7.70 0.38
CA GLU A 77 22.55 6.52 0.88
C GLU A 77 21.58 5.75 1.79
N SER A 78 21.21 4.54 1.38
CA SER A 78 20.32 3.65 2.15
C SER A 78 20.85 3.43 3.57
N ASP A 79 22.18 3.40 3.71
CA ASP A 79 22.89 3.10 4.94
C ASP A 79 22.70 4.17 6.02
N ALA A 80 22.33 5.39 5.63
CA ALA A 80 22.08 6.50 6.56
C ALA A 80 20.75 6.36 7.36
N LEU A 81 19.88 5.41 7.00
CA LEU A 81 18.60 5.21 7.70
C LEU A 81 18.73 4.52 9.05
N GLY A 82 19.83 3.82 9.33
CA GLY A 82 19.90 2.92 10.48
C GLY A 82 18.69 1.94 10.52
N PRO A 83 18.30 1.44 11.69
CA PRO A 83 17.11 0.60 11.82
C PRO A 83 15.83 1.45 11.73
N ALA A 84 15.52 1.98 10.55
CA ALA A 84 14.29 2.70 10.30
C ALA A 84 13.11 1.72 10.34
N SER A 85 12.06 2.07 11.08
CA SER A 85 10.82 1.28 11.11
C SER A 85 9.66 2.08 10.51
N LEU A 86 8.72 1.42 9.84
CA LEU A 86 7.51 2.05 9.32
C LEU A 86 6.28 1.35 9.88
N ARG A 87 5.40 2.08 10.57
CA ARG A 87 4.14 1.52 11.05
C ARG A 87 3.04 1.71 10.01
N VAL A 88 2.44 0.62 9.54
CA VAL A 88 1.30 0.63 8.62
C VAL A 88 0.05 0.18 9.36
N TRP A 89 -1.09 0.84 9.08
CA TRP A 89 -2.38 0.46 9.64
C TRP A 89 -3.47 0.41 8.57
N ILE A 90 -4.51 -0.40 8.85
CA ILE A 90 -5.75 -0.49 8.08
C ILE A 90 -6.92 -0.23 9.03
N ARG A 91 -7.94 0.49 8.57
CA ARG A 91 -9.15 0.75 9.37
C ARG A 91 -10.04 -0.49 9.39
N LYS A 92 -10.81 -0.64 10.46
CA LYS A 92 -11.77 -1.74 10.60
C LYS A 92 -12.76 -1.82 9.42
N HIS A 93 -13.23 -0.69 8.90
CA HIS A 93 -14.18 -0.67 7.77
C HIS A 93 -13.58 -1.17 6.46
N ASP A 94 -12.26 -1.06 6.28
CA ASP A 94 -11.59 -1.57 5.09
C ASP A 94 -11.56 -3.11 5.05
N HIS A 95 -11.92 -3.76 6.17
CA HIS A 95 -12.16 -5.21 6.26
C HIS A 95 -13.42 -5.65 5.54
N GLU A 96 -14.48 -4.87 5.72
CA GLU A 96 -15.85 -5.25 5.37
C GLU A 96 -16.07 -5.16 3.86
N ILE A 97 -15.08 -4.59 3.17
CA ILE A 97 -15.02 -4.52 1.73
C ILE A 97 -14.43 -5.85 1.25
N ASP A 98 -15.22 -6.61 0.49
CA ASP A 98 -14.80 -7.87 -0.16
C ASP A 98 -13.64 -7.71 -1.17
N TYR A 99 -13.13 -6.48 -1.35
CA TYR A 99 -12.11 -6.16 -2.33
C TYR A 99 -10.72 -6.08 -1.68
N PRO A 100 -9.70 -6.72 -2.29
CA PRO A 100 -8.35 -6.67 -1.77
C PRO A 100 -7.77 -5.25 -1.92
N GLN A 101 -7.17 -4.76 -0.83
CA GLN A 101 -6.61 -3.42 -0.70
C GLN A 101 -5.31 -3.29 -1.49
N ASP A 102 -5.14 -2.20 -2.24
CA ASP A 102 -3.91 -1.96 -3.00
C ASP A 102 -2.73 -1.65 -2.06
N ALA A 103 -1.77 -2.57 -2.00
CA ALA A 103 -0.55 -2.47 -1.21
C ALA A 103 0.69 -2.22 -2.08
N THR A 104 0.53 -1.96 -3.38
CA THR A 104 1.63 -1.87 -4.35
C THR A 104 2.72 -0.90 -3.92
N GLN A 105 2.33 0.28 -3.41
CA GLN A 105 3.28 1.30 -2.99
C GLN A 105 4.03 0.92 -1.72
N LEU A 106 3.42 0.13 -0.84
CA LEU A 106 4.09 -0.41 0.34
C LEU A 106 5.20 -1.40 -0.06
N PHE A 107 4.89 -2.35 -0.93
CA PHE A 107 5.87 -3.32 -1.41
C PHE A 107 6.99 -2.67 -2.23
N LYS A 108 6.66 -1.68 -3.07
CA LYS A 108 7.68 -0.89 -3.80
C LYS A 108 8.57 -0.10 -2.84
N PHE A 109 8.00 0.51 -1.81
CA PHE A 109 8.77 1.18 -0.77
C PHE A 109 9.72 0.21 -0.06
N LYS A 110 9.25 -0.96 0.36
CA LYS A 110 10.09 -2.00 0.96
C LYS A 110 11.21 -2.47 0.02
N ALA A 111 10.91 -2.62 -1.27
CA ALA A 111 11.90 -3.02 -2.25
C ALA A 111 13.00 -1.96 -2.45
N GLN A 112 12.64 -0.68 -2.34
CA GLN A 112 13.58 0.44 -2.37
C GLN A 112 14.42 0.56 -1.09
N LEU A 113 13.83 0.22 0.07
CA LEU A 113 14.46 0.31 1.39
C LEU A 113 14.41 -1.07 2.09
N PRO A 114 15.27 -2.01 1.67
CA PRO A 114 15.25 -3.40 2.15
C PRO A 114 15.56 -3.55 3.64
N ASP A 115 16.24 -2.58 4.24
CA ASP A 115 16.61 -2.61 5.66
C ASP A 115 15.55 -1.94 6.55
N CYS A 116 14.58 -1.23 5.95
CA CYS A 116 13.47 -0.64 6.70
C CYS A 116 12.51 -1.74 7.18
N VAL A 117 12.29 -1.83 8.48
CA VAL A 117 11.36 -2.80 9.07
C VAL A 117 9.95 -2.22 9.01
N VAL A 118 9.05 -2.84 8.25
CA VAL A 118 7.65 -2.43 8.23
C VAL A 118 6.89 -3.25 9.26
N THR A 119 6.25 -2.59 10.24
CA THR A 119 5.39 -3.27 11.20
C THR A 119 3.93 -2.96 10.92
N TRP A 120 3.13 -4.02 10.93
CA TRP A 120 1.69 -3.92 10.86
C TRP A 120 1.10 -3.64 12.23
N HIS A 121 0.25 -2.62 12.31
CA HIS A 121 -0.52 -2.28 13.50
C HIS A 121 -2.00 -2.21 13.12
N SER A 122 -2.78 -3.19 13.57
CA SER A 122 -4.23 -3.11 13.54
C SER A 122 -4.84 -3.79 14.75
N LEU A 123 -5.70 -3.07 15.45
CA LEU A 123 -6.48 -3.58 16.58
C LEU A 123 -7.47 -4.68 16.16
N ALA A 124 -7.88 -4.72 14.90
CA ALA A 124 -8.83 -5.71 14.39
C ALA A 124 -8.14 -6.98 13.84
N TYR A 125 -6.82 -6.98 13.67
CA TYR A 125 -6.09 -8.02 12.92
C TYR A 125 -4.86 -8.57 13.63
N GLU A 126 -4.90 -8.66 14.96
CA GLU A 126 -3.81 -9.26 15.72
C GLU A 126 -3.50 -10.68 15.21
N ARG A 127 -4.52 -11.43 14.78
CA ARG A 127 -4.36 -12.77 14.19
C ARG A 127 -3.52 -12.82 12.91
N TYR A 128 -3.47 -11.73 12.13
CA TYR A 128 -2.73 -11.65 10.86
C TYR A 128 -1.41 -10.90 10.98
N GLN A 129 -1.14 -10.30 12.13
CA GLN A 129 -0.03 -9.39 12.28
C GLN A 129 1.32 -10.07 11.95
N GLN A 130 1.50 -11.31 12.40
CA GLN A 130 2.71 -12.09 12.13
C GLN A 130 2.86 -12.41 10.63
N ASP A 131 1.79 -12.89 10.00
CA ASP A 131 1.77 -13.24 8.57
C ASP A 131 2.05 -11.99 7.71
N LEU A 132 1.40 -10.87 8.01
CA LEU A 132 1.62 -9.61 7.30
C LEU A 132 3.03 -9.09 7.48
N ASN A 133 3.55 -9.09 8.71
CA ASN A 133 4.93 -8.70 8.96
C ASN A 133 5.91 -9.58 8.17
N ARG A 134 5.64 -10.89 8.05
CA ARG A 134 6.46 -11.82 7.29
C ARG A 134 6.44 -11.52 5.79
N ILE A 135 5.24 -11.38 5.20
CA ILE A 135 5.07 -11.08 3.77
C ILE A 135 5.67 -9.73 3.41
N ILE A 136 5.38 -8.69 4.19
CA ILE A 136 5.81 -7.33 3.88
C ILE A 136 7.33 -7.21 4.05
N ASN A 137 7.92 -7.86 5.06
CA ASN A 137 9.37 -7.83 5.27
C ASN A 137 10.13 -8.90 4.48
N TYR A 138 9.46 -9.61 3.57
CA TYR A 138 10.10 -10.59 2.73
C TYR A 138 11.20 -9.95 1.85
N ASN A 139 12.45 -10.36 2.05
CA ASN A 139 13.63 -9.68 1.50
C ASN A 139 14.37 -10.49 0.41
N SER A 140 13.63 -11.12 -0.50
CA SER A 140 14.22 -11.78 -1.67
C SER A 140 14.72 -10.75 -2.70
N THR A 141 15.94 -10.94 -3.22
CA THR A 141 16.50 -10.09 -4.29
C THR A 141 15.66 -10.16 -5.57
N VAL A 142 15.11 -11.33 -5.89
CA VAL A 142 14.24 -11.56 -7.06
C VAL A 142 12.91 -10.84 -6.88
N TRP A 143 12.30 -10.92 -5.70
CA TRP A 143 11.08 -10.19 -5.36
C TRP A 143 11.26 -8.68 -5.49
N ARG A 144 12.33 -8.13 -4.91
CA ARG A 144 12.65 -6.70 -5.00
C ARG A 144 12.86 -6.24 -6.45
N LYS A 145 13.57 -7.01 -7.26
CA LYS A 145 13.75 -6.73 -8.69
C LYS A 145 12.42 -6.77 -9.45
N SER A 146 11.54 -7.70 -9.09
CA SER A 146 10.22 -7.84 -9.72
C SER A 146 9.28 -6.66 -9.46
N LEU A 147 9.46 -5.98 -8.31
CA LEU A 147 8.69 -4.80 -7.89
C LEU A 147 9.26 -3.47 -8.40
N SER A 148 10.55 -3.40 -8.74
CA SER A 148 11.25 -2.14 -9.05
C SER A 148 11.45 -1.90 -10.55
N GLY A 149 11.64 -0.63 -10.94
CA GLY A 149 12.01 -0.23 -12.31
C GLY A 149 11.00 -0.62 -13.39
N ARG A 150 11.45 -1.38 -14.42
CA ARG A 150 10.59 -2.03 -15.43
C ARG A 150 9.89 -3.25 -14.79
N SER A 151 9.16 -3.01 -13.71
CA SER A 151 8.62 -4.05 -12.84
C SER A 151 7.81 -5.08 -13.62
N MET A 152 7.98 -6.36 -13.28
CA MET A 152 7.15 -7.44 -13.79
C MET A 152 5.76 -7.40 -13.15
N ILE A 153 5.72 -6.96 -11.90
CA ILE A 153 4.50 -6.82 -11.09
C ILE A 153 3.96 -5.41 -11.28
N SER A 154 2.72 -5.28 -11.75
CA SER A 154 2.04 -3.99 -11.85
C SER A 154 1.38 -3.60 -10.54
N GLN A 155 0.75 -4.55 -9.85
CA GLN A 155 0.06 -4.32 -8.58
C GLN A 155 0.24 -5.48 -7.59
N VAL A 156 0.16 -5.17 -6.30
CA VAL A 156 0.05 -6.14 -5.21
C VAL A 156 -1.13 -5.74 -4.34
N ARG A 157 -2.08 -6.64 -4.14
CA ARG A 157 -3.27 -6.40 -3.32
C ARG A 157 -3.35 -7.37 -2.15
N LEU A 158 -3.85 -6.90 -1.01
CA LEU A 158 -4.00 -7.70 0.21
C LEU A 158 -5.49 -7.84 0.55
N GLY A 159 -5.96 -9.08 0.63
CA GLY A 159 -7.28 -9.46 1.12
C GLY A 159 -7.17 -10.14 2.49
N PHE A 160 -8.20 -9.97 3.31
CA PHE A 160 -8.28 -10.53 4.66
C PHE A 160 -9.57 -11.33 4.76
N GLN A 161 -9.48 -12.66 4.88
CA GLN A 161 -10.65 -13.54 5.00
C GLN A 161 -10.52 -14.45 6.23
N GLU A 162 -10.26 -15.74 6.02
CA GLU A 162 -9.76 -16.65 7.06
C GLU A 162 -8.24 -16.56 7.18
N THR A 163 -7.57 -16.37 6.04
CA THR A 163 -6.12 -16.21 5.88
C THR A 163 -5.78 -14.86 5.24
N VAL A 164 -4.49 -14.53 5.18
CA VAL A 164 -4.01 -13.39 4.39
C VAL A 164 -3.90 -13.83 2.94
N VAL A 165 -4.63 -13.16 2.05
CA VAL A 165 -4.56 -13.40 0.61
C VAL A 165 -3.76 -12.27 -0.04
N MET A 166 -2.61 -12.60 -0.62
CA MET A 166 -1.82 -11.65 -1.40
C MET A 166 -2.04 -11.93 -2.89
N LYS A 167 -2.72 -11.03 -3.57
CA LYS A 167 -2.93 -11.08 -5.02
C LYS A 167 -1.87 -10.26 -5.74
N VAL A 168 -1.03 -10.92 -6.52
CA VAL A 168 0.03 -10.31 -7.33
C VAL A 168 -0.48 -10.15 -8.77
N VAL A 169 -0.54 -8.92 -9.25
CA VAL A 169 -0.92 -8.61 -10.63
C VAL A 169 0.36 -8.45 -11.46
N VAL A 170 0.51 -9.29 -12.47
CA VAL A 170 1.70 -9.39 -13.32
C VAL A 170 1.38 -8.83 -14.71
N LYS A 171 2.30 -8.06 -15.29
CA LYS A 171 2.14 -7.56 -16.66
C LYS A 171 2.05 -8.70 -17.66
N GLU A 172 1.21 -8.55 -18.68
CA GLU A 172 0.93 -9.60 -19.67
C GLU A 172 2.19 -10.23 -20.27
N ARG A 173 3.19 -9.44 -20.68
CA ARG A 173 4.45 -9.94 -21.26
C ARG A 173 5.29 -10.84 -20.33
N HIS A 174 4.98 -10.85 -19.04
CA HIS A 174 5.64 -11.67 -18.02
C HIS A 174 4.73 -12.77 -17.47
N SER A 175 3.48 -12.82 -17.94
CA SER A 175 2.47 -13.77 -17.50
C SER A 175 2.58 -15.11 -18.25
N GLU A 176 2.19 -16.21 -17.60
CA GLU A 176 2.14 -17.54 -18.22
C GLU A 176 0.78 -17.77 -18.88
N PRO A 177 0.67 -18.64 -19.91
CA PRO A 177 -0.60 -18.89 -20.61
C PRO A 177 -1.78 -19.23 -19.70
N TRP A 178 -1.55 -20.00 -18.63
CA TRP A 178 -2.58 -20.39 -17.68
C TRP A 178 -3.09 -19.21 -16.82
N THR A 179 -2.27 -18.18 -16.58
CA THR A 179 -2.72 -16.97 -15.87
C THR A 179 -3.68 -16.12 -16.70
N LYS A 180 -3.59 -16.21 -18.04
CA LYS A 180 -4.44 -15.46 -18.96
C LYS A 180 -5.82 -16.08 -19.12
N ASN A 181 -5.85 -17.40 -19.19
CA ASN A 181 -7.05 -18.18 -19.45
C ASN A 181 -7.56 -18.74 -18.11
N GLY A 182 -8.40 -17.97 -17.40
CA GLY A 182 -8.95 -18.31 -16.08
C GLY A 182 -9.79 -19.60 -15.97
N PHE A 183 -9.75 -20.46 -17.00
CA PHE A 183 -10.42 -21.75 -17.10
C PHE A 183 -9.46 -22.95 -17.11
N HIS A 184 -8.14 -22.73 -17.15
CA HIS A 184 -7.21 -23.85 -17.07
C HIS A 184 -6.99 -24.28 -15.62
N LYS A 185 -7.20 -25.58 -15.37
CA LYS A 185 -6.76 -26.23 -14.14
C LYS A 185 -5.24 -26.14 -14.08
N VAL A 186 -4.72 -25.23 -13.26
CA VAL A 186 -3.28 -25.03 -13.08
C VAL A 186 -2.71 -26.26 -12.38
N ILE A 187 -1.65 -26.82 -12.95
CA ILE A 187 -0.92 -27.91 -12.30
C ILE A 187 -0.12 -27.28 -11.16
N ALA A 188 -0.21 -27.84 -9.94
CA ALA A 188 0.45 -27.27 -8.75
C ALA A 188 1.95 -26.99 -8.97
N SER A 189 2.64 -27.85 -9.73
CA SER A 189 4.05 -27.65 -10.09
C SER A 189 4.29 -26.41 -10.96
N GLU A 190 3.41 -26.10 -11.91
CA GLU A 190 3.53 -24.90 -12.75
C GLU A 190 3.32 -23.63 -11.91
N PHE A 191 2.38 -23.69 -10.97
CA PHE A 191 2.12 -22.60 -10.04
C PHE A 191 3.30 -22.35 -9.10
N ASP A 192 3.92 -23.40 -8.56
CA ASP A 192 5.08 -23.30 -7.68
C ASP A 192 6.30 -22.77 -8.45
N SER A 193 6.57 -23.27 -9.65
CA SER A 193 7.65 -22.74 -10.50
C SER A 193 7.42 -21.26 -10.85
N PHE A 194 6.17 -20.84 -11.04
CA PHE A 194 5.85 -19.45 -11.27
C PHE A 194 6.07 -18.58 -10.03
N LYS A 195 5.71 -19.07 -8.82
CA LYS A 195 6.03 -18.39 -7.55
C LYS A 195 7.54 -18.19 -7.37
N GLU A 196 8.32 -19.24 -7.61
CA GLU A 196 9.78 -19.22 -7.49
C GLU A 196 10.41 -18.17 -8.43
N ARG A 197 9.83 -17.95 -9.62
CA ARG A 197 10.28 -16.91 -10.55
C ARG A 197 10.14 -15.48 -9.99
N PHE A 198 9.19 -15.24 -9.10
CA PHE A 198 9.07 -13.97 -8.36
C PHE A 198 9.85 -13.98 -7.05
N GLY A 199 10.60 -15.05 -6.79
CA GLY A 199 11.43 -15.21 -5.62
C GLY A 199 10.66 -15.64 -4.40
N TRP A 200 9.43 -16.16 -4.51
CA TRP A 200 8.73 -16.80 -3.40
C TRP A 200 9.15 -18.26 -3.33
N ASP A 201 9.95 -18.62 -2.34
CA ASP A 201 10.29 -20.03 -2.11
C ASP A 201 9.11 -20.74 -1.39
N ARG A 202 9.12 -22.08 -1.43
CA ARG A 202 8.06 -22.91 -0.84
C ARG A 202 7.99 -22.82 0.69
N GLU A 203 9.05 -22.39 1.36
CA GLU A 203 9.16 -22.34 2.82
C GLU A 203 8.84 -20.95 3.39
N ALA A 204 8.97 -19.91 2.57
CA ALA A 204 8.79 -18.51 2.91
C ALA A 204 7.31 -18.13 3.04
N VAL A 205 6.45 -18.84 2.31
CA VAL A 205 5.00 -18.67 2.36
C VAL A 205 4.43 -19.75 3.27
N ASP A 206 4.16 -19.37 4.53
CA ASP A 206 3.44 -20.22 5.49
C ASP A 206 2.10 -20.69 4.88
N ALA A 207 1.58 -21.83 5.35
CA ALA A 207 0.26 -22.33 4.96
C ALA A 207 -0.88 -21.31 5.20
N ARG A 208 -0.62 -20.28 6.02
CA ARG A 208 -1.54 -19.19 6.36
C ARG A 208 -1.56 -18.02 5.37
N VAL A 209 -0.68 -18.03 4.36
CA VAL A 209 -0.62 -16.99 3.33
C VAL A 209 -0.94 -17.59 1.97
N VAL A 210 -2.01 -17.11 1.36
CA VAL A 210 -2.36 -17.53 0.00
C VAL A 210 -1.85 -16.47 -0.97
N VAL A 211 -0.86 -16.84 -1.78
CA VAL A 211 -0.39 -16.01 -2.89
C VAL A 211 -1.13 -16.40 -4.17
N ASP A 212 -1.87 -15.46 -4.75
CA ASP A 212 -2.61 -15.62 -6.01
C ASP A 212 -2.03 -14.70 -7.10
N PHE A 213 -2.21 -15.07 -8.37
CA PHE A 213 -1.69 -14.31 -9.51
C PHE A 213 -2.80 -13.91 -10.47
N SER A 214 -2.68 -12.72 -11.04
CA SER A 214 -3.56 -12.23 -12.10
C SER A 214 -2.78 -11.43 -13.13
N VAL A 215 -3.39 -11.21 -14.29
CA VAL A 215 -2.76 -10.53 -15.42
C VAL A 215 -3.25 -9.10 -15.55
N ASP A 216 -2.31 -8.19 -15.77
CA ASP A 216 -2.56 -6.82 -16.19
C ASP A 216 -2.51 -6.73 -17.72
N TYR A 217 -3.66 -6.40 -18.31
CA TYR A 217 -3.87 -6.24 -19.75
C TYR A 217 -3.80 -4.78 -20.22
N SER A 218 -3.42 -3.85 -19.33
CA SER A 218 -3.28 -2.43 -19.66
C SER A 218 -1.97 -2.08 -20.38
#